data_AF-A0AAD7Y5T4-F1
#
_entry.id   AF-A0AAD7Y5T4-F1
#
_cell.length_a   1.000
_cell.length_b   1.000
_cell.length_c   1.000
_cell.angle_alpha   90.00
_cell.angle_beta   90.00
_cell.angle_gamma   90.00
#
_symmetry.space_group_name_H-M   'P 1'
#
loop_
_entity.id
_entity.type
_entity.pdbx_description
1 polymer ?
#
loop_
_entity_poly.entity_id
_entity_poly.type
_entity_poly.pdbx_seq_one_letter_code
_entity_poly.pdbx_strand_id
1 'polypeptide(L)'
;MEYYIPHGDVPVGSSARPWFNADCAEAEKRKHSAFLSWVDARDRKAPDLSSKKRAFNHAAKSYKKALRKARFDRISHIGLKLSAQPSGSRAFWSLAKSVEANFCRPTLPPLVRPDGTLAHTAREKAGLFASLFAHNSRLDTGSATPPTLPHCGTSMPEVRIRNKEVLRALCRLDVNKAGGPDGIPAIVLKACAPELLLYVTVSSSLDVNTTAGAAHSLGSTGSVSLISPDKT
;
A
#
# COMPACT_ATOMS: atom_id res chain seq x y z
N MET A 1 22.64 -43.49 -6.64
CA MET A 1 22.44 -43.75 -5.21
C MET A 1 21.79 -42.49 -4.66
N GLU A 2 20.47 -42.48 -4.51
CA GLU A 2 19.74 -41.30 -4.04
C GLU A 2 19.92 -41.17 -2.53
N TYR A 3 20.45 -40.03 -2.09
CA TYR A 3 20.60 -39.72 -0.67
C TYR A 3 19.22 -39.42 -0.08
N TYR A 4 18.67 -40.37 0.67
CA TYR A 4 17.48 -40.16 1.47
C TYR A 4 17.85 -39.33 2.70
N ILE A 5 17.36 -38.09 2.76
CA ILE A 5 17.48 -37.21 3.93
C ILE A 5 16.23 -37.43 4.80
N PRO A 6 16.37 -37.95 6.03
CA PRO A 6 15.23 -38.08 6.94
C PRO A 6 14.62 -36.71 7.22
N HIS A 7 13.33 -36.57 6.95
CA HIS A 7 12.54 -35.41 7.33
C HIS A 7 11.39 -35.85 8.22
N GLY A 8 11.05 -35.03 9.19
CA GLY A 8 9.89 -35.21 10.06
C GLY A 8 9.05 -33.96 10.00
N ASP A 9 7.76 -34.10 9.73
CA ASP A 9 6.82 -33.00 9.76
C ASP A 9 6.63 -32.57 11.21
N VAL A 10 7.24 -31.45 11.60
CA VAL A 10 6.89 -30.77 12.84
C VAL A 10 5.60 -30.02 12.55
N PRO A 11 4.47 -30.35 13.22
CA PRO A 11 3.29 -29.52 13.10
C PRO A 11 3.68 -28.12 13.56
N VAL A 12 3.74 -27.18 12.61
CA VAL A 12 3.87 -25.76 12.91
C VAL A 12 2.61 -25.43 13.71
N GLY A 13 2.75 -25.44 15.03
CA GLY A 13 1.63 -25.47 15.96
C GLY A 13 0.58 -24.48 15.54
N SER A 14 -0.67 -24.95 15.42
CA SER A 14 -1.83 -24.15 15.01
C SER A 14 -1.76 -22.77 15.64
N SER A 15 -1.41 -21.76 14.83
CA SER A 15 -1.28 -20.33 15.17
C SER A 15 -1.49 -20.06 16.66
N ALA A 16 -0.46 -20.35 17.48
CA ALA A 16 -0.52 -19.99 18.89
C ALA A 16 -0.81 -18.49 18.91
N ARG A 17 -1.90 -18.10 19.58
CA ARG A 17 -2.39 -16.71 19.50
C ARG A 17 -1.19 -15.78 19.76
N PRO A 18 -0.90 -14.78 18.93
CA PRO A 18 0.36 -14.03 19.00
C PRO A 18 0.64 -13.32 20.34
N TRP A 19 -0.38 -13.23 21.19
CA TRP A 19 -0.33 -12.64 22.54
C TRP A 19 -0.29 -13.68 23.66
N PHE A 20 -0.41 -14.98 23.38
CA PHE A 20 -0.39 -16.03 24.40
C PHE A 20 1.04 -16.35 24.80
N ASN A 21 1.44 -15.89 25.98
CA ASN A 21 2.80 -15.99 26.51
C ASN A 21 2.92 -17.02 27.64
N ALA A 22 4.14 -17.20 28.16
CA ALA A 22 4.43 -18.13 29.26
C ALA A 22 3.57 -17.85 30.50
N ASP A 23 3.32 -16.57 30.82
CA ASP A 23 2.45 -16.18 31.95
C ASP A 23 1.01 -16.68 31.78
N CYS A 24 0.47 -16.61 30.56
CA CYS A 24 -0.86 -17.13 30.25
C CYS A 24 -0.90 -18.66 30.42
N ALA A 25 0.12 -19.36 29.91
CA ALA A 25 0.23 -20.82 30.02
C ALA A 25 0.34 -21.25 31.48
N GLU A 26 1.15 -20.56 32.28
CA GLU A 26 1.33 -20.85 33.69
C GLU A 26 0.06 -20.56 34.50
N ALA A 27 -0.61 -19.44 34.23
CA ALA A 27 -1.88 -19.13 34.88
C ALA A 27 -2.99 -20.13 34.49
N GLU A 28 -2.96 -20.67 33.27
CA GLU A 28 -3.85 -21.74 32.83
C GLU A 28 -3.58 -23.05 33.58
N LYS A 29 -2.31 -23.44 33.72
CA LYS A 29 -1.91 -24.62 34.52
C LYS A 29 -2.38 -24.50 35.96
N ARG A 30 -2.19 -23.33 36.60
CA ARG A 30 -2.68 -23.05 37.96
C ARG A 30 -4.19 -23.11 38.08
N LYS A 31 -4.92 -22.59 37.09
CA LYS A 31 -6.39 -22.70 37.03
C LYS A 31 -6.81 -24.16 36.93
N HIS A 32 -6.13 -24.93 36.08
CA HIS A 32 -6.44 -26.35 35.88
C HIS A 32 -6.14 -27.19 37.12
N SER A 33 -4.99 -27.02 37.76
CA SER A 33 -4.65 -27.74 38.99
C SER A 33 -5.61 -27.43 40.15
N ALA A 34 -6.00 -26.15 40.29
CA ALA A 34 -6.99 -25.74 41.29
C ALA A 34 -8.38 -26.29 40.98
N PHE A 35 -8.76 -26.41 39.70
CA PHE A 35 -10.00 -27.05 39.28
C PHE A 35 -10.02 -28.53 39.65
N LEU A 36 -8.97 -29.28 39.31
CA LEU A 36 -8.86 -30.70 39.67
C LEU A 36 -8.92 -30.90 41.19
N SER A 37 -8.22 -30.06 41.95
CA SER A 37 -8.24 -30.10 43.42
C SER A 37 -9.63 -29.83 43.99
N TRP A 38 -10.40 -28.93 43.37
CA TRP A 38 -11.77 -28.64 43.78
C TRP A 38 -12.76 -29.76 43.41
N VAL A 39 -12.60 -30.37 42.23
CA VAL A 39 -13.40 -31.52 41.79
C VAL A 39 -13.15 -32.73 42.71
N ASP A 40 -11.89 -33.05 42.99
CA ASP A 40 -11.53 -34.15 43.91
C ASP A 40 -12.12 -33.94 45.32
N ALA A 41 -12.01 -32.72 45.86
CA ALA A 41 -12.59 -32.37 47.16
C ALA A 41 -14.12 -32.46 47.17
N ARG A 42 -14.78 -32.14 46.04
CA ARG A 42 -16.23 -32.26 45.88
C ARG A 42 -16.66 -33.72 45.86
N ASP A 43 -15.94 -34.55 45.11
CA ASP A 43 -16.30 -35.96 44.92
C ASP A 43 -16.06 -36.75 46.22
N ARG A 44 -15.02 -36.41 47.00
CA ARG A 44 -14.75 -36.98 48.33
C ARG A 44 -15.54 -36.36 49.49
N LYS A 45 -16.42 -35.38 49.22
CA LYS A 45 -17.14 -34.59 50.24
C LYS A 45 -16.22 -34.05 51.35
N ALA A 46 -15.05 -33.55 50.94
CA ALA A 46 -14.03 -33.09 51.87
C ALA A 46 -14.51 -31.85 52.66
N PRO A 47 -14.13 -31.72 53.94
CA PRO A 47 -14.55 -30.61 54.79
C PRO A 47 -14.01 -29.24 54.32
N ASP A 48 -12.95 -29.23 53.51
CA ASP A 48 -12.29 -28.03 52.99
C ASP A 48 -12.81 -27.58 51.60
N LEU A 49 -13.93 -28.14 51.12
CA LEU A 49 -14.51 -27.88 49.80
C LEU A 49 -14.63 -26.38 49.47
N SER A 50 -15.07 -25.58 50.43
CA SER A 50 -15.24 -24.12 50.27
C SER A 50 -13.89 -23.42 50.01
N SER A 51 -12.83 -23.84 50.70
CA SER A 51 -11.47 -23.32 50.52
C SER A 51 -10.93 -23.65 49.13
N LYS A 52 -11.09 -24.91 48.68
CA LYS A 52 -10.67 -25.35 47.33
C LYS A 52 -11.45 -24.63 46.23
N LYS A 53 -12.76 -24.41 46.41
CA LYS A 53 -13.58 -23.60 45.49
C LYS A 53 -13.10 -22.15 45.41
N ARG A 54 -12.74 -21.55 46.55
CA ARG A 54 -12.16 -20.20 46.62
C ARG A 54 -10.81 -20.12 45.90
N ALA A 55 -9.95 -21.12 46.07
CA ALA A 55 -8.67 -21.21 45.37
C ALA A 55 -8.85 -21.31 43.85
N PHE A 56 -9.77 -22.15 43.38
CA PHE A 56 -10.12 -22.23 41.95
C PHE A 56 -10.63 -20.88 41.41
N ASN A 57 -11.56 -20.23 42.12
CA ASN A 57 -12.08 -18.92 41.71
C ASN A 57 -10.98 -17.85 41.65
N HIS A 58 -10.02 -17.88 42.60
CA HIS A 58 -8.88 -16.99 42.59
C HIS A 58 -7.97 -17.25 41.39
N ALA A 59 -7.64 -18.52 41.12
CA ALA A 59 -6.84 -18.92 39.96
C ALA A 59 -7.52 -18.56 38.63
N ALA A 60 -8.85 -18.73 38.52
CA ALA A 60 -9.63 -18.33 37.35
C ALA A 60 -9.60 -16.81 37.11
N LYS A 61 -9.74 -16.00 38.18
CA LYS A 61 -9.60 -14.53 38.10
C LYS A 61 -8.19 -14.13 37.68
N SER A 62 -7.17 -14.78 38.23
CA SER A 62 -5.76 -14.55 37.89
C SER A 62 -5.48 -14.87 36.42
N TYR A 63 -5.94 -16.02 35.91
CA TYR A 63 -5.86 -16.37 34.49
C TYR A 63 -6.52 -15.32 33.59
N LYS A 64 -7.73 -14.85 33.94
CA LYS A 64 -8.42 -13.80 33.18
C LYS A 64 -7.66 -12.47 33.20
N LYS A 65 -6.90 -12.18 34.28
CA LYS A 65 -6.04 -11.00 34.39
C LYS A 65 -4.79 -11.15 33.51
N ALA A 66 -4.12 -12.31 33.55
CA ALA A 66 -2.96 -12.61 32.70
C ALA A 66 -3.33 -12.48 31.21
N LEU A 67 -4.48 -13.02 30.81
CA LEU A 67 -4.99 -12.93 29.45
C LEU A 67 -5.20 -11.48 28.99
N ARG A 68 -5.81 -10.65 29.84
CA ARG A 68 -6.04 -9.23 29.55
C ARG A 68 -4.72 -8.47 29.45
N LYS A 69 -3.79 -8.74 30.36
CA LYS A 69 -2.47 -8.12 30.36
C LYS A 69 -1.71 -8.46 29.08
N ALA A 70 -1.62 -9.73 28.72
CA ALA A 70 -0.86 -10.16 27.55
C ALA A 70 -1.43 -9.60 26.23
N ARG A 71 -2.76 -9.48 26.13
CA ARG A 71 -3.41 -8.78 25.00
C ARG A 71 -3.05 -7.30 24.96
N PHE A 72 -3.14 -6.61 26.10
CA PHE A 72 -2.79 -5.20 26.20
C PHE A 72 -1.32 -4.97 25.82
N ASP A 73 -0.40 -5.72 26.42
CA ASP A 73 1.03 -5.61 26.14
C ASP A 73 1.33 -5.81 24.64
N ARG A 74 0.66 -6.77 24.00
CA ARG A 74 0.81 -7.00 22.54
C ARG A 74 0.34 -5.80 21.74
N ILE A 75 -0.81 -5.22 22.07
CA ILE A 75 -1.35 -4.03 21.39
C ILE A 75 -0.40 -2.84 21.59
N SER A 76 0.03 -2.59 22.82
CA SER A 76 0.98 -1.52 23.16
C SER A 76 2.29 -1.69 22.40
N HIS A 77 2.85 -2.90 22.35
CA HIS A 77 4.09 -3.17 21.63
C HIS A 77 3.94 -3.00 20.11
N ILE A 78 2.80 -3.40 19.53
CA ILE A 78 2.50 -3.11 18.11
C ILE A 78 2.41 -1.60 17.90
N GLY A 79 1.70 -0.87 18.76
CA GLY A 79 1.56 0.58 18.69
C GLY A 79 2.90 1.30 18.72
N LEU A 80 3.78 0.92 19.66
CA LEU A 80 5.15 1.45 19.75
C LEU A 80 5.97 1.15 18.50
N LYS A 81 5.85 -0.06 17.95
CA LYS A 81 6.52 -0.40 16.68
C LYS A 81 6.01 0.43 15.52
N LEU A 82 4.70 0.66 15.43
CA LEU A 82 4.11 1.49 14.38
C LEU A 82 4.54 2.96 14.51
N SER A 83 4.55 3.52 15.73
CA SER A 83 4.97 4.91 15.96
C SER A 83 6.47 5.15 15.71
N ALA A 84 7.29 4.11 15.88
CA ALA A 84 8.73 4.20 15.63
C ALA A 84 9.10 4.15 14.13
N GLN A 85 8.20 3.70 13.26
CA GLN A 85 8.47 3.63 11.82
C GLN A 85 8.10 4.95 11.13
N PRO A 86 8.90 5.41 10.15
CA PRO A 86 8.51 6.56 9.33
C PRO A 86 7.18 6.31 8.63
N SER A 87 6.30 7.32 8.65
CA SER A 87 5.03 7.30 7.93
C SER A 87 5.24 6.98 6.46
N GLY A 88 4.51 5.99 5.95
CA GLY A 88 4.60 5.58 4.55
C GLY A 88 5.68 4.54 4.24
N SER A 89 6.55 4.18 5.18
CA SER A 89 7.58 3.15 4.96
C SER A 89 6.98 1.76 4.70
N ARG A 90 7.71 0.94 3.93
CA ARG A 90 7.32 -0.47 3.69
C ARG A 90 7.17 -1.25 5.00
N ALA A 91 8.07 -1.03 5.96
CA ALA A 91 8.03 -1.68 7.27
C ALA A 91 6.75 -1.30 8.05
N PHE A 92 6.38 -0.02 8.05
CA PHE A 92 5.12 0.45 8.63
C PHE A 92 3.92 -0.27 7.99
N TRP A 93 3.79 -0.21 6.66
CA TRP A 93 2.64 -0.79 5.97
C TRP A 93 2.59 -2.32 6.06
N SER A 94 3.74 -2.98 6.07
CA SER A 94 3.82 -4.43 6.29
C SER A 94 3.31 -4.80 7.67
N LEU A 95 3.71 -4.07 8.72
CA LEU A 95 3.25 -4.32 10.09
C LEU A 95 1.76 -3.99 10.23
N ALA A 96 1.31 -2.84 9.74
CA ALA A 96 -0.10 -2.42 9.81
C ALA A 96 -1.03 -3.47 9.17
N LYS A 97 -0.71 -3.93 7.96
CA LYS A 97 -1.47 -4.98 7.25
C LYS A 97 -1.44 -6.33 7.99
N SER A 98 -0.33 -6.67 8.64
CA SER A 98 -0.23 -7.93 9.40
C SER A 98 -1.10 -7.95 10.67
N VAL A 99 -1.37 -6.77 11.24
CA VAL A 99 -2.13 -6.63 12.49
C VAL A 99 -3.62 -6.50 12.22
N GLU A 100 -3.98 -5.78 11.15
CA GLU A 100 -5.37 -5.48 10.85
C GLU A 100 -5.77 -6.04 9.50
N ALA A 101 -6.61 -7.07 9.53
CA ALA A 101 -7.17 -7.69 8.32
C ALA A 101 -8.07 -6.73 7.54
N ASN A 102 -8.55 -5.64 8.15
CA ASN A 102 -9.40 -4.65 7.48
C ASN A 102 -8.69 -3.87 6.39
N PHE A 103 -7.37 -3.64 6.48
CA PHE A 103 -6.61 -3.00 5.39
C PHE A 103 -6.61 -3.83 4.10
N CYS A 104 -6.89 -5.13 4.20
CA CYS A 104 -6.95 -6.06 3.08
C CYS A 104 -8.39 -6.30 2.59
N ARG A 105 -9.39 -5.66 3.19
CA ARG A 105 -10.79 -5.79 2.78
C ARG A 105 -11.17 -4.66 1.85
N PRO A 106 -11.80 -4.94 0.69
CA PRO A 106 -12.29 -3.90 -0.19
C PRO A 106 -13.36 -3.07 0.53
N THR A 107 -13.14 -1.77 0.64
CA THR A 107 -14.08 -0.81 1.26
C THR A 107 -15.28 -0.52 0.37
N LEU A 108 -15.13 -0.68 -0.94
CA LEU A 108 -16.20 -0.49 -1.91
C LEU A 108 -17.10 -1.74 -1.96
N PRO A 109 -18.44 -1.60 -1.90
CA PRO A 109 -19.35 -2.70 -2.17
C PRO A 109 -19.17 -3.23 -3.60
N PRO A 110 -19.73 -4.40 -3.94
CA PRO A 110 -19.78 -4.87 -5.33
C PRO A 110 -20.45 -3.82 -6.23
N LEU A 111 -19.92 -3.61 -7.43
CA LEU A 111 -20.48 -2.66 -8.39
C LEU A 111 -21.33 -3.42 -9.42
N VAL A 112 -22.45 -2.84 -9.83
CA VAL A 112 -23.29 -3.42 -10.88
C VAL A 112 -22.69 -3.09 -12.24
N ARG A 113 -22.50 -4.11 -13.08
CA ARG A 113 -22.07 -4.00 -14.47
C ARG A 113 -23.27 -3.69 -15.37
N PRO A 114 -23.05 -3.16 -16.59
CA PRO A 114 -24.13 -2.90 -17.55
C PRO A 114 -24.94 -4.15 -17.94
N ASP A 115 -24.33 -5.33 -17.85
CA ASP A 115 -24.97 -6.63 -18.10
C ASP A 115 -25.79 -7.16 -16.91
N GLY A 116 -25.90 -6.38 -15.82
CA GLY A 116 -26.60 -6.74 -14.59
C GLY A 116 -25.80 -7.61 -13.61
N THR A 117 -24.58 -8.02 -13.97
CA THR A 117 -23.72 -8.83 -13.08
C THR A 117 -22.96 -7.96 -12.06
N LEU A 118 -22.39 -8.58 -11.02
CA LEU A 118 -21.66 -7.86 -9.96
C LEU A 118 -20.14 -7.98 -10.06
N ALA A 119 -19.44 -6.85 -10.00
CA ALA A 119 -18.00 -6.75 -9.90
C ALA A 119 -17.55 -6.80 -8.44
N HIS A 120 -16.91 -7.90 -8.04
CA HIS A 120 -16.54 -8.16 -6.65
C HIS A 120 -15.07 -7.83 -6.36
N THR A 121 -14.19 -8.10 -7.34
CA THR A 121 -12.75 -7.92 -7.16
C THR A 121 -12.33 -6.46 -7.40
N ALA A 122 -11.22 -6.05 -6.80
CA ALA A 122 -10.68 -4.70 -7.00
C ALA A 122 -10.35 -4.41 -8.47
N ARG A 123 -9.84 -5.42 -9.19
CA ARG A 123 -9.50 -5.32 -10.62
C ARG A 123 -10.73 -5.08 -11.49
N GLU A 124 -11.80 -5.84 -11.27
CA GLU A 124 -13.06 -5.65 -12.01
C GLU A 124 -13.66 -4.26 -11.76
N LYS A 125 -13.67 -3.81 -10.50
CA LYS A 125 -14.17 -2.48 -10.14
C LYS A 125 -13.37 -1.36 -10.80
N ALA A 126 -12.04 -1.46 -10.78
CA ALA A 126 -11.16 -0.50 -11.43
C ALA A 126 -11.39 -0.45 -12.95
N GLY A 127 -11.56 -1.61 -13.59
CA GLY A 127 -11.87 -1.69 -15.02
C GLY A 127 -13.22 -1.06 -15.37
N LEU A 128 -14.23 -1.25 -14.52
CA LEU A 128 -15.55 -0.61 -14.68
C LEU A 128 -15.44 0.92 -14.61
N PHE A 129 -14.75 1.45 -13.61
CA PHE A 129 -14.53 2.89 -13.48
C PHE A 129 -13.76 3.46 -14.67
N ALA A 130 -12.67 2.81 -15.08
CA ALA A 130 -11.88 3.24 -16.23
C ALA A 130 -12.73 3.31 -17.50
N SER A 131 -13.57 2.31 -17.75
CA SER A 131 -14.47 2.26 -18.91
C SER A 131 -15.52 3.37 -18.85
N LEU A 132 -16.12 3.59 -17.67
CA LEU A 132 -17.15 4.60 -17.46
C LEU A 132 -16.58 6.02 -17.60
N PHE A 133 -15.41 6.29 -17.04
CA PHE A 133 -14.74 7.57 -17.23
C PHE A 133 -14.32 7.80 -18.68
N ALA A 134 -13.73 6.79 -19.34
CA ALA A 134 -13.38 6.91 -20.75
C ALA A 134 -14.60 7.16 -21.65
N HIS A 135 -15.74 6.54 -21.34
CA HIS A 135 -17.00 6.80 -22.03
C HIS A 135 -17.48 8.24 -21.82
N ASN A 136 -17.44 8.73 -20.58
CA ASN A 136 -17.92 10.07 -20.22
C ASN A 136 -16.94 11.20 -20.61
N SER A 137 -15.68 10.88 -20.88
CA SER A 137 -14.65 11.81 -21.35
C SER A 137 -14.57 11.91 -22.88
N ARG A 138 -15.60 11.47 -23.60
CA ARG A 138 -15.71 11.70 -25.05
C ARG A 138 -16.28 13.09 -25.27
N LEU A 139 -15.46 14.01 -25.78
CA LEU A 139 -15.95 15.25 -26.35
C LEU A 139 -16.52 14.92 -27.73
N ASP A 140 -17.75 15.37 -28.00
CA ASP A 140 -18.28 15.38 -29.36
C ASP A 140 -17.49 16.45 -30.14
N THR A 141 -16.55 16.00 -30.97
CA THR A 141 -15.72 16.91 -31.76
C THR A 141 -16.48 17.51 -32.94
N GLY A 142 -17.66 17.00 -33.30
CA GLY A 142 -18.55 17.53 -34.35
C GLY A 142 -17.83 18.25 -35.50
N SER A 143 -18.34 19.42 -35.88
CA SER A 143 -17.65 20.44 -36.68
C SER A 143 -17.24 21.65 -35.83
N ALA A 144 -17.19 21.49 -34.51
CA ALA A 144 -16.95 22.59 -33.59
C ALA A 144 -15.48 23.02 -33.67
N THR A 145 -15.24 24.23 -34.14
CA THR A 145 -13.91 24.84 -34.05
C THR A 145 -13.61 25.14 -32.58
N PRO A 146 -12.42 24.76 -32.06
CA PRO A 146 -12.02 25.16 -30.74
C PRO A 146 -12.09 26.69 -30.63
N PRO A 147 -12.53 27.23 -29.48
CA PRO A 147 -12.66 28.68 -29.31
C PRO A 147 -11.31 29.32 -29.58
N THR A 148 -11.31 30.40 -30.38
CA THR A 148 -10.11 31.18 -30.64
C THR A 148 -9.64 31.77 -29.31
N LEU A 149 -8.58 31.19 -28.75
CA LEU A 149 -7.99 31.69 -27.53
C LEU A 149 -7.34 33.05 -27.83
N PRO A 150 -7.57 34.08 -27.01
CA PRO A 150 -6.86 35.36 -27.19
C PRO A 150 -5.36 35.11 -27.11
N HIS A 151 -4.61 35.77 -28.00
CA HIS A 151 -3.16 35.65 -28.04
C HIS A 151 -2.58 36.10 -26.69
N CYS A 152 -2.06 35.14 -25.92
CA CYS A 152 -1.40 35.41 -24.67
C CYS A 152 -0.01 35.97 -24.99
N GLY A 153 0.17 37.30 -24.84
CA GLY A 153 1.44 37.99 -25.13
C GLY A 153 2.60 37.62 -24.17
N THR A 154 2.36 36.74 -23.20
CA THR A 154 3.39 36.19 -22.33
C THR A 154 3.83 34.83 -22.86
N SER A 155 5.07 34.75 -23.33
CA SER A 155 5.72 33.48 -23.63
C SER A 155 6.46 32.99 -22.38
N MET A 156 6.43 31.68 -22.13
CA MET A 156 7.19 31.08 -21.05
C MET A 156 8.69 31.20 -21.37
N PRO A 157 9.53 31.71 -20.45
CA PRO A 157 10.97 31.80 -20.70
C PRO A 157 11.57 30.40 -20.92
N GLU A 158 12.66 30.35 -21.70
CA GLU A 158 13.41 29.12 -21.94
C GLU A 158 13.77 28.43 -20.61
N VAL A 159 13.29 27.21 -20.41
CA VAL A 159 13.57 26.42 -19.21
C VAL A 159 14.93 25.75 -19.38
N ARG A 160 15.92 26.22 -18.61
CA ARG A 160 17.27 25.64 -18.60
C ARG A 160 17.44 24.64 -17.48
N ILE A 161 17.51 23.35 -17.81
CA ILE A 161 17.75 22.28 -16.84
C ILE A 161 19.26 22.15 -16.64
N ARG A 162 19.74 22.43 -15.42
CA ARG A 162 21.17 22.34 -15.11
C ARG A 162 21.51 20.98 -14.51
N ASN A 163 22.65 20.41 -14.93
CA ASN A 163 23.18 19.16 -14.35
C ASN A 163 23.22 19.17 -12.82
N LYS A 164 23.65 20.27 -12.19
CA LYS A 164 23.69 20.39 -10.73
C LYS A 164 22.31 20.23 -10.07
N GLU A 165 21.24 20.66 -10.74
CA GLU A 165 19.87 20.57 -10.25
C GLU A 165 19.34 19.14 -10.39
N VAL A 166 19.61 18.50 -11.54
CA VAL A 166 19.27 17.09 -11.79
C VAL A 166 19.98 16.17 -10.79
N LEU A 167 21.30 16.35 -10.61
CA LEU A 167 22.08 15.57 -9.65
C LEU A 167 21.55 15.77 -8.22
N ARG A 168 21.23 17.02 -7.84
CA ARG A 168 20.63 17.32 -6.54
C ARG A 168 19.28 16.62 -6.37
N ALA A 169 18.44 16.60 -7.40
CA ALA A 169 17.14 15.93 -7.36
C ALA A 169 17.31 14.41 -7.18
N LEU A 170 18.16 13.77 -7.98
CA LEU A 170 18.46 12.33 -7.89
C LEU A 170 19.04 11.95 -6.53
N CYS A 171 20.00 12.72 -6.00
CA CYS A 171 20.60 12.48 -4.69
C CYS A 171 19.63 12.71 -3.52
N ARG A 172 18.56 13.48 -3.71
CA ARG A 172 17.53 13.74 -2.69
C ARG A 172 16.33 12.80 -2.76
N LEU A 173 16.33 11.83 -3.68
CA LEU A 173 15.30 10.80 -3.72
C LEU A 173 15.21 10.06 -2.38
N ASP A 174 13.96 9.88 -1.93
CA ASP A 174 13.63 9.07 -0.77
C ASP A 174 13.54 7.60 -1.20
N VAL A 175 14.54 6.82 -0.79
CA VAL A 175 14.67 5.40 -1.13
C VAL A 175 13.56 4.52 -0.57
N ASN A 176 12.77 5.04 0.39
CA ASN A 176 11.67 4.30 1.00
C ASN A 176 10.35 4.43 0.25
N LYS A 177 10.27 5.31 -0.75
CA LYS A 177 9.08 5.48 -1.59
C LYS A 177 8.94 4.32 -2.58
N ALA A 178 7.70 4.07 -2.99
CA ALA A 178 7.41 3.09 -4.03
C ALA A 178 8.06 3.50 -5.36
N GLY A 179 8.54 2.50 -6.12
CA GLY A 179 8.99 2.72 -7.49
C GLY A 179 7.85 3.19 -8.39
N GLY A 180 8.22 3.85 -9.49
CA GLY A 180 7.27 4.26 -10.51
C GLY A 180 6.67 3.07 -11.28
N PRO A 181 5.81 3.33 -12.28
CA PRO A 181 5.28 2.31 -13.18
C PRO A 181 6.36 1.64 -14.03
N ASP A 182 7.55 2.24 -14.12
CA ASP A 182 8.76 1.69 -14.72
C ASP A 182 9.40 0.55 -13.92
N GLY A 183 9.00 0.36 -12.66
CA GLY A 183 9.54 -0.65 -11.76
C GLY A 183 10.95 -0.33 -11.24
N ILE A 184 11.48 0.86 -11.48
CA ILE A 184 12.83 1.24 -11.05
C ILE A 184 12.74 1.85 -9.64
N PRO A 185 13.40 1.26 -8.62
CA PRO A 185 13.34 1.80 -7.28
C PRO A 185 14.24 3.03 -7.13
N ALA A 186 13.83 3.98 -6.28
CA ALA A 186 14.56 5.22 -6.02
C ALA A 186 16.01 5.01 -5.57
N ILE A 187 16.32 3.87 -4.92
CA ILE A 187 17.70 3.50 -4.54
C ILE A 187 18.62 3.33 -5.74
N VAL A 188 18.12 2.78 -6.86
CA VAL A 188 18.89 2.58 -8.09
C VAL A 188 19.17 3.92 -8.74
N LEU A 189 18.14 4.77 -8.88
CA LEU A 189 18.28 6.12 -9.44
C LEU A 189 19.27 6.98 -8.64
N LYS A 190 19.27 6.82 -7.32
CA LYS A 190 20.18 7.53 -6.43
C LYS A 190 21.61 6.99 -6.49
N ALA A 191 21.79 5.68 -6.61
CA ALA A 191 23.10 5.05 -6.74
C ALA A 191 23.75 5.39 -8.10
N CYS A 192 22.96 5.40 -9.17
CA CYS A 192 23.41 5.72 -10.53
C CYS A 192 23.29 7.21 -10.87
N ALA A 193 23.16 8.09 -9.87
CA ALA A 193 22.91 9.51 -10.11
C ALA A 193 24.02 10.21 -10.94
N PRO A 194 25.32 9.91 -10.76
CA PRO A 194 26.38 10.45 -11.61
C PRO A 194 26.28 10.02 -13.07
N GLU A 195 25.94 8.76 -13.33
CA GLU A 195 25.88 8.15 -14.66
C GLU A 195 24.62 8.56 -15.42
N LEU A 196 23.49 8.70 -14.72
CA LEU A 196 22.21 9.10 -15.29
C LEU A 196 22.12 10.61 -15.59
N LEU A 197 23.07 11.39 -15.08
CA LEU A 197 23.06 12.85 -15.14
C LEU A 197 22.89 13.38 -16.57
N LEU A 198 23.72 12.91 -17.50
CA LEU A 198 23.71 13.42 -18.87
C LEU A 198 22.42 13.02 -19.60
N TYR A 199 21.99 11.77 -19.43
CA TYR A 199 20.81 11.24 -20.10
C TYR A 199 19.53 11.95 -19.66
N VAL A 200 19.35 12.13 -18.34
CA VAL A 200 18.16 12.78 -17.78
C VAL A 200 18.09 14.25 -18.17
N THR A 201 19.20 15.00 -18.10
CA THR A 201 19.21 16.41 -18.48
C THR A 201 18.81 16.63 -19.95
N VAL A 202 19.33 15.80 -20.85
CA VAL A 202 19.04 15.91 -22.30
C VAL A 202 17.59 15.57 -22.58
N SER A 203 17.09 14.43 -22.05
CA SER A 203 15.70 14.00 -22.27
C SER A 203 14.71 15.03 -21.73
N SER A 204 14.91 15.51 -20.50
CA SER A 204 14.01 16.49 -19.88
C SER A 204 14.01 17.84 -20.60
N SER A 205 15.15 18.26 -21.17
CA SER A 205 15.22 19.51 -21.94
C SER A 205 14.47 19.37 -23.27
N LEU A 206 14.52 18.19 -23.91
CA LEU A 206 13.73 17.91 -25.11
C LEU A 206 12.23 17.92 -24.82
N ASP A 207 11.79 17.27 -23.75
CA ASP A 207 10.36 17.12 -23.43
C ASP A 207 9.71 18.48 -23.10
N VAL A 208 10.40 19.32 -22.31
CA VAL A 208 9.91 20.66 -21.95
C VAL A 208 9.88 21.60 -23.15
N ASN A 209 10.84 21.49 -24.07
CA ASN A 209 10.88 22.34 -25.26
C ASN A 209 9.97 21.83 -26.39
N THR A 210 9.67 20.53 -26.45
CA THR A 210 8.71 19.95 -27.42
C THR A 210 7.28 20.34 -27.07
N THR A 211 6.94 20.34 -25.78
CA THR A 211 5.63 20.82 -25.30
C THR A 211 5.45 22.33 -25.49
N ALA A 212 6.53 23.11 -25.41
CA ALA A 212 6.51 24.54 -25.76
C ALA A 212 6.44 24.78 -27.28
N GLY A 213 7.15 23.98 -28.09
CA GLY A 213 7.19 24.12 -29.56
C GLY A 213 5.92 23.65 -30.27
N ALA A 214 5.22 22.63 -29.76
CA ALA A 214 3.95 22.16 -30.31
C ALA A 214 2.81 23.20 -30.18
N ALA A 215 2.92 24.14 -29.24
CA ALA A 215 2.01 25.28 -29.13
C ALA A 215 2.24 26.34 -30.24
N HIS A 216 3.40 26.34 -30.90
CA HIS A 216 3.77 27.30 -31.94
C HIS A 216 3.58 26.79 -33.38
N SER A 217 3.47 25.48 -33.62
CA SER A 217 3.49 24.91 -34.99
C SER A 217 2.13 24.55 -35.61
N LEU A 218 1.00 24.90 -34.99
CA LEU A 218 -0.34 24.73 -35.60
C LEU A 218 -0.80 25.91 -36.48
N GLY A 219 0.13 26.80 -36.85
CA GLY A 219 -0.18 28.02 -37.61
C GLY A 219 0.78 28.27 -38.76
N SER A 220 1.11 27.27 -39.59
CA SER A 220 1.70 27.54 -40.90
C SER A 220 1.53 26.35 -41.83
N THR A 221 0.42 26.33 -42.59
CA THR A 221 0.35 25.61 -43.86
C THR A 221 0.07 26.64 -44.95
N GLY A 222 0.99 26.69 -45.91
CA GLY A 222 1.18 27.76 -46.87
C GLY A 222 -0.03 28.08 -47.76
N SER A 223 -0.22 29.39 -47.96
CA SER A 223 -0.94 29.93 -49.11
C SER A 223 -0.15 29.63 -50.38
N VAL A 224 -0.64 28.70 -51.20
CA VAL A 224 -0.19 28.55 -52.59
C VAL A 224 -1.04 29.48 -53.44
N SER A 225 -0.48 30.64 -53.80
CA SER A 225 -1.07 31.57 -54.74
C SER A 225 -0.95 30.99 -56.16
N LEU A 226 -2.08 30.57 -56.74
CA LEU A 226 -2.18 30.27 -58.18
C LEU A 226 -2.28 31.59 -58.95
N ILE A 227 -1.24 31.87 -59.72
CA ILE A 227 -1.17 32.96 -60.70
C ILE A 227 -1.96 32.51 -61.95
N SER A 228 -3.06 33.20 -62.25
CA SER A 228 -3.71 33.13 -63.58
C SER A 228 -2.91 33.95 -64.59
N PRO A 229 -2.60 33.42 -65.79
CA PRO A 229 -2.11 34.23 -66.89
C PRO A 229 -3.27 34.76 -67.72
N ASP A 230 -3.28 36.08 -67.86
CA ASP A 230 -4.04 36.85 -68.83
C ASP A 230 -3.59 36.49 -70.26
N LYS A 231 -4.54 36.33 -71.18
CA LYS A 231 -4.28 36.20 -72.62
C LYS A 231 -5.14 37.22 -73.35
N THR A 232 -4.43 38.14 -74.01
CA THR A 232 -4.85 38.89 -75.21
C THR A 232 -5.52 38.01 -76.25
#